data_AF-A0AA40DIP8-F1
#
_entry.id   AF-A0AA40DIP8-F1
#
_cell.length_a   1.000
_cell.length_b   1.000
_cell.length_c   1.000
_cell.angle_alpha   90.00
_cell.angle_beta   90.00
_cell.angle_gamma   90.00
#
_symmetry.space_group_name_H-M   'P 1'
#
loop_
_entity.id
_entity.type
_entity.pdbx_description
1 polymer ?
#
loop_
_entity_poly.entity_id
_entity_poly.type
_entity_poly.pdbx_seq_one_letter_code
_entity_poly.pdbx_strand_id
1 'polypeptide(L)'
;AIKGKALPKNLGNEIARLCTIRGIRYHAAFAQSDAVAALSRETTQTHPEFARACNARIIMSNTVPALGEPDTYPYCIWHPKIATEATYRELASRYPDMRYQVGRACAAAGYSALYAELDLLPDVSIAEEAREGPAESKPIFEAIMNQPTKYAVMNDWARTVDPTGAKPGAYLNGDTMVRATLEYKQQHHAGLYDPGSFRNKHKRYANITEDWSIDDRTSPEREVVLTDDEIALLYSPLPPDLPTLNKDLLILMAAYTGNIDRYVRLRRPQMIRAEYHCIIRGIYHSTTFAKWYSTRPLALEGPDARGIRTAINARFVMCNDLTSVLKAPDEELPYLIWYPHSPKRDSLKELAEKRPEMIHQVARTCI
;
A
#
# COMPACT_ATOMS: atom_id res chain seq x y z
N ALA A 1 15.13 -1.54 22.57
CA ALA A 1 14.41 -0.63 21.67
C ALA A 1 12.90 -0.84 21.77
N ILE A 2 12.36 -1.97 21.30
CA ILE A 2 10.91 -2.18 21.15
C ILE A 2 10.09 -2.04 22.44
N LYS A 3 10.62 -2.50 23.58
CA LYS A 3 10.05 -2.36 24.92
C LYS A 3 10.32 -1.00 25.61
N GLY A 4 10.86 -0.03 24.88
CA GLY A 4 11.21 1.30 25.42
C GLY A 4 12.30 1.31 26.50
N LYS A 5 13.17 0.29 26.57
CA LYS A 5 14.17 0.17 27.66
C LYS A 5 15.52 0.84 27.36
N ALA A 6 15.97 0.77 26.11
CA ALA A 6 17.29 1.26 25.69
C ALA A 6 17.38 1.33 24.16
N LEU A 7 18.24 2.20 23.64
CA LEU A 7 18.62 2.24 22.23
C LEU A 7 19.42 0.99 21.83
N PRO A 8 19.26 0.48 20.60
CA PRO A 8 20.08 -0.61 20.10
C PRO A 8 21.48 -0.11 19.71
N LYS A 9 22.50 -0.96 19.81
CA LYS A 9 23.90 -0.60 19.48
C LYS A 9 24.14 -0.36 17.99
N ASN A 10 23.36 -0.99 17.11
CA ASN A 10 23.55 -0.91 15.66
C ASN A 10 22.27 -0.43 14.97
N LEU A 11 22.19 0.87 14.72
CA LEU A 11 21.09 1.51 13.98
C LEU A 11 21.25 1.42 12.45
N GLY A 12 22.37 0.88 11.95
CA GLY A 12 22.51 0.50 10.54
C GLY A 12 21.58 -0.65 10.14
N ASN A 13 21.18 -1.48 11.11
CA ASN A 13 20.19 -2.54 10.91
C ASN A 13 18.75 -1.97 10.87
N GLU A 14 18.01 -2.26 9.79
CA GLU A 14 16.64 -1.75 9.60
C GLU A 14 15.67 -2.23 10.68
N ILE A 15 15.70 -3.51 11.07
CA ILE A 15 14.85 -4.04 12.15
C ILE A 15 15.11 -3.28 13.46
N ALA A 16 16.38 -2.95 13.75
CA ALA A 16 16.74 -2.17 14.92
C ALA A 16 16.15 -0.74 14.86
N ARG A 17 16.14 -0.09 13.69
CA ARG A 17 15.49 1.21 13.50
C ARG A 17 13.98 1.12 13.71
N LEU A 18 13.30 0.13 13.11
CA LEU A 18 11.86 -0.09 13.27
C LEU A 18 11.48 -0.35 14.74
N CYS A 19 12.27 -1.18 15.44
CA CYS A 19 12.08 -1.42 16.87
C CYS A 19 12.29 -0.15 17.71
N THR A 20 13.16 0.77 17.26
CA THR A 20 13.41 2.04 17.95
C THR A 20 12.25 2.99 17.77
N ILE A 21 11.76 3.17 16.54
CA ILE A 21 10.55 3.95 16.22
C ILE A 21 9.35 3.42 17.01
N ARG A 22 9.14 2.10 17.00
CA ARG A 22 8.12 1.42 17.80
C ARG A 22 8.21 1.80 19.28
N GLY A 23 9.42 1.66 19.85
CA GLY A 23 9.70 2.00 21.23
C GLY A 23 9.38 3.46 21.56
N ILE A 24 9.79 4.40 20.71
CA ILE A 24 9.52 5.84 20.85
C ILE A 24 8.00 6.10 20.87
N ARG A 25 7.26 5.56 19.91
CA ARG A 25 5.81 5.79 19.80
C ARG A 25 5.02 5.24 20.98
N TYR A 26 5.44 4.11 21.55
CA TYR A 26 4.68 3.38 22.57
C TYR A 26 5.09 3.71 24.01
N HIS A 27 6.32 4.17 24.24
CA HIS A 27 6.85 4.42 25.58
C HIS A 27 7.26 5.88 25.78
N ALA A 28 6.41 6.66 26.44
CA ALA A 28 6.63 8.10 26.65
C ALA A 28 7.97 8.41 27.37
N ALA A 29 8.28 7.70 28.46
CA ALA A 29 9.54 7.89 29.19
C ALA A 29 10.77 7.58 28.33
N PHE A 30 10.67 6.61 27.42
CA PHE A 30 11.75 6.30 26.49
C PHE A 30 11.93 7.40 25.45
N ALA A 31 10.82 7.89 24.87
CA ALA A 31 10.84 8.98 23.90
C ALA A 31 11.40 10.29 24.47
N GLN A 32 11.19 10.53 25.78
CA GLN A 32 11.70 11.70 26.50
C GLN A 32 13.11 11.51 27.06
N SER A 33 13.74 10.35 26.85
CA SER A 33 15.10 10.11 27.34
C SER A 33 16.14 10.95 26.59
N ASP A 34 17.18 11.38 27.28
CA ASP A 34 18.29 12.14 26.70
C ASP A 34 18.93 11.42 25.51
N ALA A 35 19.01 10.08 25.60
CA ALA A 35 19.56 9.25 24.54
C ALA A 35 18.73 9.33 23.25
N VAL A 36 17.39 9.30 23.35
CA VAL A 36 16.51 9.44 22.17
C VAL A 36 16.52 10.87 21.65
N ALA A 37 16.56 11.87 22.53
CA ALA A 37 16.67 13.27 22.13
C ALA A 37 17.99 13.54 21.37
N ALA A 38 19.11 12.98 21.84
CA ALA A 38 20.41 13.05 21.16
C ALA A 38 20.35 12.35 19.79
N LEU A 39 19.87 11.11 19.73
CA LEU A 39 19.69 10.37 18.48
C LEU A 39 18.88 11.18 17.47
N SER A 40 17.72 11.70 17.88
CA SER A 40 16.84 12.46 17.01
C SER A 40 17.55 13.67 16.42
N ARG A 41 18.31 14.43 17.23
CA ARG A 41 19.05 15.60 16.74
C ARG A 41 20.17 15.21 15.79
N GLU A 42 21.02 14.26 16.19
CA GLU A 42 22.21 13.84 15.44
C GLU A 42 21.89 13.22 14.08
N THR A 43 20.75 12.52 13.96
CA THR A 43 20.38 11.84 12.73
C THR A 43 19.22 12.50 11.99
N THR A 44 18.87 13.76 12.29
CA THR A 44 17.69 14.40 11.65
C THR A 44 17.79 14.38 10.12
N GLN A 45 18.99 14.63 9.57
CA GLN A 45 19.19 14.71 8.12
C GLN A 45 19.23 13.34 7.42
N THR A 46 19.70 12.29 8.11
CA THR A 46 19.90 10.95 7.52
C THR A 46 18.78 9.97 7.87
N HIS A 47 18.17 10.15 9.04
CA HIS A 47 17.10 9.32 9.61
C HIS A 47 16.00 10.21 10.25
N PRO A 48 15.31 11.05 9.47
CA PRO A 48 14.25 11.92 9.97
C PRO A 48 13.08 11.16 10.58
N GLU A 49 12.93 9.85 10.31
CA GLU A 49 11.91 8.99 10.91
C GLU A 49 11.98 8.95 12.45
N PHE A 50 13.16 9.12 13.06
CA PHE A 50 13.26 9.22 14.52
C PHE A 50 12.67 10.53 15.04
N ALA A 51 12.94 11.65 14.37
CA ALA A 51 12.37 12.95 14.72
C ALA A 51 10.85 12.95 14.57
N ARG A 52 10.32 12.39 13.46
CA ARG A 52 8.88 12.19 13.26
C ARG A 52 8.26 11.34 14.36
N ALA A 53 8.90 10.24 14.74
CA ALA A 53 8.41 9.37 15.82
C ALA A 53 8.35 10.10 17.17
N CYS A 54 9.38 10.89 17.49
CA CYS A 54 9.42 11.72 18.70
C CYS A 54 8.31 12.78 18.69
N ASN A 55 8.18 13.54 17.60
CA ASN A 55 7.15 14.57 17.42
C ASN A 55 5.75 13.98 17.56
N ALA A 56 5.49 12.84 16.90
CA ALA A 56 4.22 12.12 17.04
C ALA A 56 3.95 11.75 18.50
N ARG A 57 4.95 11.22 19.21
CA ARG A 57 4.80 10.82 20.62
C ARG A 57 4.52 11.99 21.55
N ILE A 58 5.15 13.14 21.31
CA ILE A 58 4.93 14.37 22.08
C ILE A 58 3.49 14.85 21.88
N ILE A 59 3.00 14.90 20.62
CA ILE A 59 1.60 15.22 20.29
C ILE A 59 0.65 14.27 21.02
N MET A 60 0.86 12.95 20.91
CA MET A 60 0.07 11.91 21.59
C MET A 60 0.14 11.95 23.13
N SER A 61 1.02 12.80 23.68
CA SER A 61 1.15 13.07 25.12
C SER A 61 0.53 14.42 25.52
N ASN A 62 -0.32 15.00 24.66
CA ASN A 62 -1.01 16.29 24.84
C ASN A 62 -0.07 17.50 24.89
N THR A 63 0.98 17.49 24.08
CA THR A 63 1.93 18.61 23.99
C THR A 63 2.23 18.87 22.52
N VAL A 64 2.22 20.14 22.10
CA VAL A 64 2.63 20.51 20.74
C VAL A 64 4.15 20.70 20.71
N PRO A 65 4.91 19.83 20.02
CA PRO A 65 6.36 19.99 19.91
C PRO A 65 6.71 21.23 19.09
N ALA A 66 7.92 21.74 19.29
CA ALA A 66 8.53 22.66 18.32
C ALA A 66 8.97 21.84 17.11
N LEU A 67 8.11 21.73 16.11
CA LEU A 67 8.45 21.07 14.85
C LEU A 67 9.56 21.85 14.14
N GLY A 68 10.53 21.12 13.60
CA GLY A 68 11.60 21.68 12.79
C GLY A 68 11.16 21.80 11.33
N GLU A 69 12.00 21.33 10.41
CA GLU A 69 11.67 21.32 8.98
C GLU A 69 10.49 20.37 8.67
N PRO A 70 9.78 20.59 7.54
CA PRO A 70 8.64 19.76 7.13
C PRO A 70 8.92 18.25 7.10
N ASP A 71 10.16 17.84 6.80
CA ASP A 71 10.56 16.42 6.81
C ASP A 71 10.45 15.75 8.19
N THR A 72 10.39 16.55 9.26
CA THR A 72 10.21 16.09 10.64
C THR A 72 8.74 16.03 11.08
N TYR A 73 7.80 16.37 10.19
CA TYR A 73 6.38 16.37 10.50
C TYR A 73 5.86 14.92 10.48
N PRO A 74 5.27 14.43 11.59
CA PRO A 74 4.72 13.09 11.62
C PRO A 74 3.45 12.97 10.79
N TYR A 75 3.36 11.93 9.97
CA TYR A 75 2.16 11.64 9.18
C TYR A 75 1.01 11.10 10.04
N CYS A 76 1.29 10.11 10.91
CA CYS A 76 0.33 9.54 11.86
C CYS A 76 0.57 10.08 13.28
N ILE A 77 -0.38 10.86 13.80
CA ILE A 77 -0.27 11.56 15.10
C ILE A 77 -1.23 11.06 16.18
N TRP A 78 -2.08 10.07 15.88
CA TRP A 78 -3.18 9.63 16.76
C TRP A 78 -3.05 8.20 17.29
N HIS A 79 -2.08 7.42 16.80
CA HIS A 79 -1.88 6.03 17.21
C HIS A 79 -0.46 5.79 17.78
N PRO A 80 -0.32 5.15 18.97
CA PRO A 80 -1.34 4.34 19.66
C PRO A 80 -2.28 5.10 20.60
N LYS A 81 -2.03 6.38 20.85
CA LYS A 81 -2.80 7.15 21.82
C LYS A 81 -3.28 8.44 21.19
N ILE A 82 -4.58 8.68 21.25
CA ILE A 82 -5.21 9.91 20.76
C ILE A 82 -4.88 11.06 21.74
N ALA A 83 -4.44 12.19 21.20
CA ALA A 83 -4.28 13.43 21.94
C ALA A 83 -5.64 14.13 22.14
N THR A 84 -5.72 15.05 23.10
CA THR A 84 -6.94 15.82 23.34
C THR A 84 -7.28 16.75 22.17
N GLU A 85 -8.56 17.07 22.04
CA GLU A 85 -9.05 18.04 21.07
C GLU A 85 -8.34 19.41 21.18
N ALA A 86 -8.04 19.85 22.41
CA ALA A 86 -7.29 21.09 22.65
C ALA A 86 -5.88 21.06 22.05
N THR A 87 -5.16 19.94 22.22
CA THR A 87 -3.82 19.75 21.62
C THR A 87 -3.88 19.79 20.10
N TYR A 88 -4.88 19.14 19.50
CA TYR A 88 -5.04 19.16 18.05
C TYR A 88 -5.44 20.53 17.50
N ARG A 89 -6.27 21.28 18.22
CA ARG A 89 -6.62 22.67 17.87
C ARG A 89 -5.38 23.58 17.92
N GLU A 90 -4.56 23.45 18.97
CA GLU A 90 -3.28 24.16 19.06
C GLU A 90 -2.33 23.77 17.93
N LEU A 91 -2.21 22.47 17.63
CA LEU A 91 -1.35 21.97 16.56
C LEU A 91 -1.75 22.54 15.19
N ALA A 92 -3.04 22.50 14.86
CA ALA A 92 -3.57 23.04 13.61
C ALA A 92 -3.39 24.57 13.49
N SER A 93 -3.48 25.29 14.62
CA SER A 93 -3.27 26.73 14.66
C SER A 93 -1.79 27.10 14.48
N ARG A 94 -0.89 26.39 15.16
CA ARG A 94 0.55 26.67 15.12
C ARG A 94 1.23 26.18 13.84
N TYR A 95 0.73 25.07 13.28
CA TYR A 95 1.28 24.42 12.09
C TYR A 95 0.15 24.14 11.08
N PRO A 96 -0.27 25.14 10.28
CA PRO A 96 -1.35 25.00 9.31
C PRO A 96 -1.15 23.84 8.30
N ASP A 97 0.11 23.51 7.98
CA ASP A 97 0.45 22.40 7.08
C ASP A 97 0.09 21.01 7.65
N MET A 98 -0.20 20.92 8.95
CA MET A 98 -0.61 19.68 9.62
C MET A 98 -2.14 19.53 9.73
N ARG A 99 -2.94 20.44 9.17
CA ARG A 99 -4.41 20.43 9.33
C ARG A 99 -5.05 19.12 8.84
N TYR A 100 -4.54 18.47 7.81
CA TYR A 100 -5.08 17.17 7.35
C TYR A 100 -4.74 16.01 8.30
N GLN A 101 -3.53 16.00 8.86
CA GLN A 101 -3.13 15.04 9.90
C GLN A 101 -4.00 15.21 11.14
N VAL A 102 -4.30 16.46 11.51
CA VAL A 102 -5.26 16.80 12.57
C VAL A 102 -6.66 16.35 12.20
N GLY A 103 -7.13 16.61 10.97
CA GLY A 103 -8.45 16.19 10.50
C GLY A 103 -8.65 14.67 10.55
N ARG A 104 -7.63 13.91 10.14
CA ARG A 104 -7.66 12.45 10.26
C ARG A 104 -7.58 11.98 11.72
N ALA A 105 -6.85 12.69 12.58
CA ALA A 105 -6.88 12.42 14.01
C ALA A 105 -8.26 12.68 14.63
N CYS A 106 -8.98 13.73 14.19
CA CYS A 106 -10.37 13.98 14.57
C CYS A 106 -11.28 12.84 14.12
N ALA A 107 -11.12 12.33 12.89
CA ALA A 107 -11.85 11.17 12.38
C ALA A 107 -11.57 9.90 13.21
N ALA A 108 -10.34 9.68 13.68
CA ALA A 108 -10.01 8.56 14.56
C ALA A 108 -10.53 8.72 16.01
N ALA A 109 -10.83 9.97 16.43
CA ALA A 109 -11.17 10.34 17.81
C ALA A 109 -12.65 10.71 18.04
N GLY A 110 -13.40 11.03 16.98
CA GLY A 110 -14.76 11.55 17.09
C GLY A 110 -14.87 13.05 17.34
N TYR A 111 -13.81 13.82 17.08
CA TYR A 111 -13.79 15.28 17.31
C TYR A 111 -14.41 16.04 16.14
N SER A 112 -15.71 15.83 15.92
CA SER A 112 -16.47 16.41 14.80
C SER A 112 -16.53 17.95 14.81
N ALA A 113 -16.63 18.57 15.99
CA ALA A 113 -16.60 20.03 16.13
C ALA A 113 -15.27 20.62 15.64
N LEU A 114 -14.14 20.10 16.14
CA LEU A 114 -12.83 20.51 15.68
C LEU A 114 -12.65 20.22 14.18
N TYR A 115 -13.09 19.06 13.68
CA TYR A 115 -12.99 18.77 12.24
C TYR A 115 -13.67 19.85 11.38
N ALA A 116 -14.85 20.34 11.78
CA ALA A 116 -15.55 21.40 11.07
C ALA A 116 -14.78 22.74 11.08
N GLU A 117 -14.05 23.05 12.16
CA GLU A 117 -13.18 24.24 12.24
C GLU A 117 -12.00 24.17 11.26
N LEU A 118 -11.57 22.97 10.87
CA LEU A 118 -10.39 22.76 10.03
C LEU A 118 -10.64 23.02 8.55
N ASP A 119 -11.86 23.30 8.09
CA ASP A 119 -12.20 23.71 6.71
C ASP A 119 -11.35 23.00 5.64
N LEU A 120 -11.39 21.66 5.67
CA LEU A 120 -10.60 20.80 4.79
C LEU A 120 -11.39 20.48 3.51
N LEU A 121 -10.68 20.18 2.42
CA LEU A 121 -11.31 19.49 1.30
C LEU A 121 -11.86 18.14 1.79
N PRO A 122 -13.00 17.67 1.26
CA PRO A 122 -13.59 16.37 1.59
C PRO A 122 -12.68 15.21 1.16
N ASP A 123 -11.74 14.86 2.04
CA ASP A 123 -10.70 13.86 1.78
C ASP A 123 -11.21 12.44 2.02
N VAL A 124 -10.95 11.54 1.06
CA VAL A 124 -11.39 10.15 1.12
C VAL A 124 -10.72 9.35 2.24
N SER A 125 -9.48 9.67 2.61
CA SER A 125 -8.81 8.96 3.71
C SER A 125 -9.37 9.35 5.07
N ILE A 126 -9.73 10.62 5.25
CA ILE A 126 -10.44 11.06 6.46
C ILE A 126 -11.82 10.41 6.54
N ALA A 127 -12.55 10.29 5.42
CA ALA A 127 -13.83 9.60 5.37
C ALA A 127 -13.69 8.11 5.72
N GLU A 128 -12.71 7.40 5.14
CA GLU A 128 -12.46 5.99 5.46
C GLU A 128 -12.10 5.80 6.95
N GLU A 129 -11.27 6.68 7.51
CA GLU A 129 -10.94 6.68 8.94
C GLU A 129 -12.17 6.94 9.82
N ALA A 130 -13.02 7.92 9.45
CA ALA A 130 -14.21 8.27 10.21
C ALA A 130 -15.27 7.15 10.19
N ARG A 131 -15.42 6.47 9.05
CA ARG A 131 -16.32 5.31 8.90
C ARG A 131 -15.97 4.16 9.83
N GLU A 132 -14.66 3.93 10.02
CA GLU A 132 -14.11 2.86 10.87
C GLU A 132 -13.79 3.35 12.30
N GLY A 133 -14.06 4.63 12.57
CA GLY A 133 -13.83 5.29 13.83
C GLY A 133 -14.90 4.95 14.88
N PRO A 134 -14.82 5.60 16.06
CA PRO A 134 -15.89 5.52 17.06
C PRO A 134 -17.19 6.15 16.53
N ALA A 135 -18.33 5.90 17.19
CA ALA A 135 -19.63 6.36 16.74
C ALA A 135 -19.70 7.90 16.58
N GLU A 136 -18.95 8.62 17.42
CA GLU A 136 -18.78 10.07 17.41
C GLU A 136 -18.12 10.61 16.13
N SER A 137 -17.48 9.75 15.34
CA SER A 137 -16.89 10.10 14.03
C SER A 137 -17.89 10.08 12.88
N LYS A 138 -19.09 9.51 13.09
CA LYS A 138 -20.14 9.45 12.07
C LYS A 138 -20.48 10.81 11.44
N PRO A 139 -20.60 11.92 12.19
CA PRO A 139 -20.85 13.24 11.58
C PRO A 139 -19.74 13.70 10.64
N ILE A 140 -18.48 13.32 10.88
CA ILE A 140 -17.35 13.64 9.98
C ILE A 140 -17.51 12.87 8.67
N PHE A 141 -17.79 11.56 8.76
CA PHE A 141 -18.03 10.73 7.59
C PHE A 141 -19.20 11.28 6.75
N GLU A 142 -20.34 11.56 7.37
CA GLU A 142 -21.51 12.11 6.68
C GLU A 142 -21.22 13.49 6.08
N ALA A 143 -20.51 14.37 6.78
CA ALA A 143 -20.14 15.68 6.27
C ALA A 143 -19.29 15.60 5.00
N ILE A 144 -18.37 14.64 4.91
CA ILE A 144 -17.55 14.40 3.72
C ILE A 144 -18.38 13.73 2.61
N MET A 145 -19.14 12.70 2.94
CA MET A 145 -19.89 11.91 1.96
C MET A 145 -21.07 12.66 1.34
N ASN A 146 -21.61 13.67 2.03
CA ASN A 146 -22.64 14.56 1.51
C ASN A 146 -22.08 15.64 0.57
N GLN A 147 -20.76 15.77 0.43
CA GLN A 147 -20.18 16.70 -0.54
C GLN A 147 -20.35 16.17 -1.97
N PRO A 148 -20.61 17.04 -2.95
CA PRO A 148 -20.76 16.64 -4.35
C PRO A 148 -19.47 16.07 -4.95
N THR A 149 -18.32 16.47 -4.40
CA THR A 149 -16.99 16.12 -4.88
C THR A 149 -16.12 15.73 -3.70
N LYS A 150 -15.33 14.66 -3.84
CA LYS A 150 -14.31 14.24 -2.87
C LYS A 150 -12.93 14.28 -3.48
N TYR A 151 -11.91 14.29 -2.64
CA TYR A 151 -10.51 14.45 -3.01
C TYR A 151 -9.63 13.36 -2.38
N ALA A 152 -8.51 13.04 -3.03
CA ALA A 152 -7.45 12.21 -2.47
C ALA A 152 -6.26 13.12 -2.12
N VAL A 153 -6.40 13.88 -1.03
CA VAL A 153 -5.36 14.81 -0.52
C VAL A 153 -4.29 14.04 0.24
N MET A 154 -4.71 13.07 1.06
CA MET A 154 -3.82 12.22 1.83
C MET A 154 -3.47 10.94 1.07
N ASN A 155 -2.19 10.54 1.09
CA ASN A 155 -1.73 9.28 0.52
C ASN A 155 -0.88 8.48 1.52
N ASP A 156 -1.44 7.41 2.09
CA ASP A 156 -0.80 6.55 3.10
C ASP A 156 0.43 5.81 2.60
N TRP A 157 0.49 5.55 1.29
CA TRP A 157 1.57 4.80 0.66
C TRP A 157 2.84 5.62 0.49
N ALA A 158 2.67 6.90 0.19
CA ALA A 158 3.75 7.87 0.08
C ALA A 158 3.98 8.64 1.39
N ARG A 159 3.01 8.59 2.33
CA ARG A 159 2.94 9.44 3.52
C ARG A 159 2.97 10.92 3.17
N THR A 160 2.21 11.31 2.16
CA THR A 160 2.14 12.69 1.66
C THR A 160 0.77 13.28 1.88
N VAL A 161 0.75 14.62 1.99
CA VAL A 161 -0.46 15.45 2.06
C VAL A 161 -0.27 16.53 1.01
N ASP A 162 -1.14 16.56 0.01
CA ASP A 162 -1.03 17.51 -1.12
C ASP A 162 -2.40 18.11 -1.47
N PRO A 163 -2.84 19.15 -0.73
CA PRO A 163 -4.15 19.75 -0.95
C PRO A 163 -4.22 20.56 -2.26
N THR A 164 -3.07 21.03 -2.78
CA THR A 164 -3.04 21.88 -3.97
C THR A 164 -2.99 21.05 -5.26
N GLY A 165 -2.36 19.87 -5.22
CA GLY A 165 -2.34 18.92 -6.34
C GLY A 165 -3.54 17.96 -6.37
N ALA A 166 -4.38 17.94 -5.33
CA ALA A 166 -5.51 17.01 -5.22
C ALA A 166 -6.56 17.23 -6.32
N LYS A 167 -6.85 16.17 -7.07
CA LYS A 167 -7.85 16.20 -8.14
C LYS A 167 -9.26 15.91 -7.60
N PRO A 168 -10.29 16.62 -8.07
CA PRO A 168 -11.68 16.32 -7.73
C PRO A 168 -12.11 14.97 -8.33
N GLY A 169 -13.09 14.33 -7.69
CA GLY A 169 -13.69 13.09 -8.18
C GLY A 169 -13.03 11.82 -7.65
N ALA A 170 -12.39 11.91 -6.47
CA ALA A 170 -11.94 10.72 -5.76
C ALA A 170 -13.12 9.95 -5.16
N TYR A 171 -12.92 8.67 -4.92
CA TYR A 171 -13.89 7.81 -4.25
C TYR A 171 -13.23 7.04 -3.13
N LEU A 172 -14.04 6.54 -2.18
CA LEU A 172 -13.56 5.57 -1.19
C LEU A 172 -13.07 4.32 -1.94
N ASN A 173 -11.83 3.92 -1.70
CA ASN A 173 -11.16 2.85 -2.44
C ASN A 173 -10.50 1.80 -1.54
N GLY A 174 -10.62 1.89 -0.21
CA GLY A 174 -10.04 0.95 0.74
C GLY A 174 -8.51 0.91 0.69
N ASP A 175 -7.89 2.08 0.49
CA ASP A 175 -6.44 2.26 0.49
C ASP A 175 -5.92 2.95 1.75
N THR A 176 -6.82 3.43 2.61
CA THR A 176 -6.45 4.08 3.88
C THR A 176 -6.13 3.05 4.96
N MET A 177 -4.99 3.24 5.63
CA MET A 177 -4.61 2.51 6.84
C MET A 177 -5.38 3.07 8.04
N VAL A 178 -6.65 2.69 8.15
CA VAL A 178 -7.51 3.10 9.28
C VAL A 178 -6.98 2.56 10.61
N ARG A 179 -7.33 3.18 11.73
CA ARG A 179 -6.86 2.82 13.08
C ARG A 179 -6.92 1.32 13.38
N ALA A 180 -8.01 0.64 13.00
CA ALA A 180 -8.16 -0.80 13.20
C ALA A 180 -7.06 -1.64 12.51
N THR A 181 -6.57 -1.20 11.34
CA THR A 181 -5.48 -1.87 10.61
C THR A 181 -4.14 -1.74 11.33
N LEU A 182 -3.96 -0.68 12.13
CA LEU A 182 -2.74 -0.42 12.90
C LEU A 182 -2.63 -1.32 14.14
N GLU A 183 -3.72 -1.93 14.59
CA GLU A 183 -3.73 -2.82 15.76
C GLU A 183 -3.13 -4.20 15.48
N TYR A 184 -3.11 -4.61 14.22
CA TYR A 184 -2.44 -5.84 13.87
C TYR A 184 -0.92 -5.67 14.04
N LYS A 185 -0.24 -6.67 14.56
CA LYS A 185 1.21 -6.63 14.87
C LYS A 185 1.95 -7.74 14.15
N GLN A 186 3.23 -7.54 13.87
CA GLN A 186 4.10 -8.57 13.31
C GLN A 186 5.35 -8.74 14.17
N GLN A 187 5.65 -10.00 14.52
CA GLN A 187 6.80 -10.29 15.36
C GLN A 187 8.12 -9.94 14.65
N HIS A 188 9.02 -9.27 15.36
CA HIS A 188 10.39 -9.04 14.88
C HIS A 188 11.11 -10.38 14.64
N HIS A 189 11.54 -10.66 13.42
CA HIS A 189 12.36 -11.85 13.12
C HIS A 189 13.44 -11.53 12.07
N ALA A 190 14.56 -12.25 12.13
CA ALA A 190 15.59 -12.19 11.10
C ALA A 190 15.00 -12.67 9.77
N GLY A 191 15.10 -11.86 8.71
CA GLY A 191 14.51 -12.17 7.40
C GLY A 191 13.18 -11.49 7.06
N LEU A 192 12.66 -10.60 7.92
CA LEU A 192 11.54 -9.67 7.59
C LEU A 192 11.76 -8.91 6.28
N TYR A 193 13.03 -8.66 5.95
CA TYR A 193 13.48 -8.10 4.69
C TYR A 193 14.34 -9.13 3.96
N ASP A 194 13.70 -10.14 3.37
CA ASP A 194 14.26 -10.79 2.20
C ASP A 194 13.57 -10.17 0.97
N PRO A 195 14.26 -9.27 0.23
CA PRO A 195 13.74 -8.61 -0.97
C PRO A 195 13.37 -9.60 -2.09
N GLY A 196 13.86 -10.84 -2.04
CA GLY A 196 13.61 -11.88 -3.05
C GLY A 196 12.66 -13.00 -2.59
N SER A 197 12.18 -12.97 -1.34
CA SER A 197 11.34 -14.06 -0.83
C SER A 197 9.87 -13.84 -1.11
N PHE A 198 9.31 -14.66 -2.01
CA PHE A 198 7.87 -14.92 -2.14
C PHE A 198 7.20 -15.34 -0.82
N ARG A 199 7.98 -15.64 0.23
CA ARG A 199 7.52 -16.03 1.57
C ARG A 199 7.48 -14.88 2.57
N ASN A 200 7.63 -13.63 2.13
CA ASN A 200 7.50 -12.48 3.03
C ASN A 200 6.00 -12.30 3.39
N LYS A 201 5.52 -13.17 4.29
CA LYS A 201 4.10 -13.43 4.60
C LYS A 201 3.33 -12.21 5.10
N HIS A 202 4.01 -11.11 5.44
CA HIS A 202 3.43 -10.01 6.22
C HIS A 202 3.87 -8.60 5.76
N LYS A 203 4.15 -8.37 4.47
CA LYS A 203 4.23 -6.99 3.97
C LYS A 203 2.87 -6.31 4.12
N ARG A 204 2.63 -5.68 5.28
CA ARG A 204 1.52 -4.75 5.50
C ARG A 204 1.84 -3.50 4.72
N TYR A 205 0.99 -3.18 3.78
CA TYR A 205 1.48 -2.53 2.58
C TYR A 205 1.82 -1.03 2.71
N ALA A 206 1.26 -0.33 3.71
CA ALA A 206 1.60 1.06 4.00
C ALA A 206 2.07 1.23 5.47
N ASN A 207 3.10 2.06 5.66
CA ASN A 207 3.83 2.20 6.92
C ASN A 207 3.66 3.60 7.53
N ILE A 208 2.43 4.00 7.80
CA ILE A 208 2.09 5.36 8.26
C ILE A 208 2.61 5.67 9.68
N THR A 209 2.90 4.65 10.48
CA THR A 209 3.52 4.75 11.81
C THR A 209 5.04 4.67 11.78
N GLU A 210 5.62 4.35 10.62
CA GLU A 210 7.05 4.20 10.35
C GLU A 210 7.75 3.02 11.05
N ASP A 211 7.04 2.24 11.86
CA ASP A 211 7.53 1.05 12.58
C ASP A 211 7.19 -0.27 11.88
N TRP A 212 6.52 -0.24 10.73
CA TRP A 212 5.96 -1.40 10.02
C TRP A 212 5.07 -2.28 10.91
N SER A 213 4.47 -1.74 11.98
CA SER A 213 3.74 -2.52 12.98
C SER A 213 4.57 -3.66 13.62
N ILE A 214 5.89 -3.49 13.71
CA ILE A 214 6.78 -4.45 14.36
C ILE A 214 6.48 -4.55 15.85
N ASP A 215 6.47 -5.75 16.40
CA ASP A 215 6.16 -6.02 17.80
C ASP A 215 6.89 -7.28 18.31
N ASP A 216 6.73 -7.62 19.58
CA ASP A 216 7.24 -8.85 20.19
C ASP A 216 6.36 -10.07 19.84
N ARG A 217 5.17 -9.82 19.27
CA ARG A 217 4.15 -10.81 18.92
C ARG A 217 3.59 -10.60 17.52
N THR A 218 3.08 -11.66 16.92
CA THR A 218 2.29 -11.61 15.69
C THR A 218 0.81 -11.66 16.04
N SER A 219 0.01 -10.75 15.49
CA SER A 219 -1.45 -10.86 15.59
C SER A 219 -1.92 -12.08 14.82
N PRO A 220 -2.94 -12.81 15.30
CA PRO A 220 -3.49 -13.94 14.57
C PRO A 220 -3.97 -13.48 13.18
N GLU A 221 -3.81 -14.35 12.18
CA GLU A 221 -4.45 -14.13 10.89
C GLU A 221 -5.97 -14.11 11.12
N ARG A 222 -6.63 -13.07 10.62
CA ARG A 222 -8.09 -13.01 10.68
C ARG A 222 -8.62 -13.95 9.60
N GLU A 223 -9.44 -14.91 10.01
CA GLU A 223 -10.22 -15.70 9.05
C GLU A 223 -11.14 -14.74 8.31
N VAL A 224 -10.95 -14.63 7.00
CA VAL A 224 -11.76 -13.76 6.14
C VAL A 224 -12.97 -14.57 5.70
N VAL A 225 -14.08 -14.39 6.40
CA VAL A 225 -15.39 -14.84 5.94
C VAL A 225 -16.01 -13.67 5.18
N LEU A 226 -16.27 -13.87 3.89
CA LEU A 226 -16.90 -12.85 3.06
C LEU A 226 -18.40 -12.82 3.35
N THR A 227 -18.96 -11.63 3.45
CA THR A 227 -20.42 -11.45 3.45
C THR A 227 -20.98 -11.60 2.03
N ASP A 228 -22.30 -11.82 1.92
CA ASP A 228 -22.96 -11.89 0.61
C ASP A 228 -22.76 -10.60 -0.21
N ASP A 229 -22.77 -9.44 0.46
CA ASP A 229 -22.48 -8.14 -0.17
C ASP A 229 -21.04 -8.04 -0.68
N GLU A 230 -20.06 -8.55 0.07
CA GLU A 230 -18.66 -8.60 -0.35
C GLU A 230 -18.45 -9.58 -1.52
N ILE A 231 -19.16 -10.71 -1.52
CA ILE A 231 -19.17 -11.67 -2.62
C ILE A 231 -19.76 -11.03 -3.88
N ALA A 232 -20.84 -10.25 -3.75
CA ALA A 232 -21.47 -9.57 -4.87
C ALA A 232 -20.51 -8.60 -5.61
N LEU A 233 -19.56 -8.00 -4.89
CA LEU A 233 -18.52 -7.13 -5.46
C LEU A 233 -17.57 -7.88 -6.42
N LEU A 234 -17.47 -9.21 -6.35
CA LEU A 234 -16.60 -10.00 -7.23
C LEU A 234 -17.10 -10.05 -8.68
N TYR A 235 -18.43 -10.01 -8.89
CA TYR A 235 -19.05 -10.17 -10.21
C TYR A 235 -19.91 -8.98 -10.65
N SER A 236 -20.28 -8.07 -9.74
CA SER A 236 -21.03 -6.85 -10.06
C SER A 236 -20.11 -5.68 -10.38
N PRO A 237 -20.60 -4.63 -11.10
CA PRO A 237 -19.88 -3.36 -11.20
C PRO A 237 -19.51 -2.83 -9.81
N LEU A 238 -18.28 -2.32 -9.67
CA LEU A 238 -17.85 -1.75 -8.40
C LEU A 238 -18.60 -0.44 -8.14
N PRO A 239 -19.21 -0.25 -6.95
CA PRO A 239 -19.78 1.04 -6.60
C PRO A 239 -18.68 2.12 -6.64
N PRO A 240 -18.99 3.40 -6.91
CA PRO A 240 -17.96 4.44 -6.89
C PRO A 240 -17.22 4.47 -5.55
N ASP A 241 -17.95 4.56 -4.44
CA ASP A 241 -17.40 4.46 -3.10
C ASP A 241 -17.45 3.00 -2.60
N LEU A 242 -16.29 2.37 -2.40
CA LEU A 242 -16.22 1.01 -1.88
C LEU A 242 -16.64 0.97 -0.40
N PRO A 243 -17.36 -0.09 0.03
CA PRO A 243 -17.62 -0.31 1.45
C PRO A 243 -16.34 -0.65 2.20
N THR A 244 -16.41 -0.81 3.52
CA THR A 244 -15.31 -1.38 4.29
C THR A 244 -15.21 -2.86 3.96
N LEU A 245 -14.06 -3.29 3.43
CA LEU A 245 -13.76 -4.69 3.20
C LEU A 245 -12.25 -4.94 3.10
N ASN A 246 -11.87 -6.22 3.13
CA ASN A 246 -10.55 -6.62 2.68
C ASN A 246 -10.48 -6.60 1.14
N LYS A 247 -9.96 -5.50 0.57
CA LYS A 247 -9.84 -5.30 -0.88
C LYS A 247 -8.90 -6.29 -1.58
N ASP A 248 -8.02 -7.00 -0.87
CA ASP A 248 -7.01 -7.88 -1.47
C ASP A 248 -7.64 -8.88 -2.45
N LEU A 249 -8.77 -9.49 -2.08
CA LEU A 249 -9.44 -10.45 -2.95
C LEU A 249 -9.96 -9.80 -4.25
N LEU A 250 -10.46 -8.57 -4.20
CA LEU A 250 -10.90 -7.85 -5.39
C LEU A 250 -9.74 -7.58 -6.35
N ILE A 251 -8.56 -7.24 -5.81
CA ILE A 251 -7.33 -7.04 -6.60
C ILE A 251 -6.93 -8.35 -7.26
N LEU A 252 -6.85 -9.44 -6.49
CA LEU A 252 -6.46 -10.76 -6.99
C LEU A 252 -7.42 -11.26 -8.07
N MET A 253 -8.73 -11.11 -7.87
CA MET A 253 -9.73 -11.55 -8.86
C MET A 253 -9.72 -10.70 -10.13
N ALA A 254 -9.51 -9.38 -10.02
CA ALA A 254 -9.36 -8.52 -11.18
C ALA A 254 -8.10 -8.87 -12.00
N ALA A 255 -6.97 -9.09 -11.32
CA ALA A 255 -5.74 -9.56 -11.95
C ALA A 255 -5.91 -10.94 -12.59
N TYR A 256 -6.47 -11.90 -11.84
CA TYR A 256 -6.69 -13.27 -12.28
C TYR A 256 -7.53 -13.31 -13.54
N THR A 257 -8.64 -12.58 -13.58
CA THR A 257 -9.54 -12.53 -14.74
C THR A 257 -9.02 -11.67 -15.90
N GLY A 258 -7.98 -10.87 -15.68
CA GLY A 258 -7.45 -9.93 -16.67
C GLY A 258 -8.40 -8.75 -16.94
N ASN A 259 -9.17 -8.33 -15.93
CA ASN A 259 -10.08 -7.19 -16.03
C ASN A 259 -9.29 -5.88 -15.78
N ILE A 260 -8.96 -5.17 -16.87
CA ILE A 260 -8.12 -3.97 -16.83
C ILE A 260 -8.75 -2.88 -15.96
N ASP A 261 -10.02 -2.54 -16.17
CA ASP A 261 -10.67 -1.42 -15.49
C ASP A 261 -10.73 -1.61 -13.98
N ARG A 262 -11.12 -2.83 -13.55
CA ARG A 262 -11.11 -3.18 -12.13
C ARG A 262 -9.71 -3.21 -11.56
N TYR A 263 -8.76 -3.82 -12.28
CA TYR A 263 -7.40 -3.96 -11.78
C TYR A 263 -6.72 -2.61 -11.62
N VAL A 264 -6.85 -1.71 -12.60
CA VAL A 264 -6.31 -0.34 -12.53
C VAL A 264 -6.87 0.44 -11.36
N ARG A 265 -8.18 0.33 -11.12
CA ARG A 265 -8.85 1.02 -10.01
C ARG A 265 -8.44 0.48 -8.65
N LEU A 266 -8.32 -0.84 -8.52
CA LEU A 266 -8.16 -1.51 -7.22
C LEU A 266 -6.71 -1.67 -6.78
N ARG A 267 -5.79 -1.86 -7.73
CA ARG A 267 -4.38 -2.21 -7.45
C ARG A 267 -3.69 -1.14 -6.63
N ARG A 268 -2.72 -1.59 -5.84
CA ARG A 268 -1.88 -0.74 -4.99
C ARG A 268 -0.53 -0.46 -5.64
N PRO A 269 0.27 0.49 -5.14
CA PRO A 269 1.60 0.76 -5.65
C PRO A 269 2.56 -0.45 -5.57
N GLN A 270 2.37 -1.32 -4.58
CA GLN A 270 3.12 -2.56 -4.42
C GLN A 270 2.19 -3.77 -4.57
N MET A 271 2.70 -4.82 -5.24
CA MET A 271 1.94 -6.06 -5.42
C MET A 271 1.68 -6.75 -4.09
N ILE A 272 0.45 -7.25 -3.94
CA ILE A 272 0.04 -8.06 -2.81
C ILE A 272 0.47 -9.52 -2.98
N ARG A 273 0.40 -10.29 -1.89
CA ARG A 273 0.71 -11.73 -1.95
C ARG A 273 -0.18 -12.42 -2.99
N ALA A 274 0.43 -13.28 -3.80
CA ALA A 274 -0.19 -14.00 -4.92
C ALA A 274 -0.64 -13.14 -6.11
N GLU A 275 -0.56 -11.80 -6.03
CA GLU A 275 -0.94 -10.92 -7.14
C GLU A 275 -0.14 -11.23 -8.40
N TYR A 276 1.16 -11.46 -8.26
CA TYR A 276 2.04 -11.90 -9.35
C TYR A 276 1.46 -13.11 -10.10
N HIS A 277 1.08 -14.17 -9.40
CA HIS A 277 0.54 -15.38 -10.03
C HIS A 277 -0.81 -15.11 -10.71
N CYS A 278 -1.67 -14.29 -10.08
CA CYS A 278 -2.92 -13.85 -10.67
C CYS A 278 -2.70 -13.03 -11.94
N ILE A 279 -1.71 -12.13 -11.96
CA ILE A 279 -1.33 -11.34 -13.14
C ILE A 279 -0.86 -12.25 -14.26
N ILE A 280 0.05 -13.20 -13.97
CA ILE A 280 0.54 -14.17 -14.95
C ILE A 280 -0.65 -14.91 -15.57
N ARG A 281 -1.54 -15.49 -14.75
CA ARG A 281 -2.75 -16.13 -15.26
C ARG A 281 -3.60 -15.17 -16.10
N GLY A 282 -3.85 -13.96 -15.62
CA GLY A 282 -4.61 -12.95 -16.35
C GLY A 282 -4.05 -12.67 -17.75
N ILE A 283 -2.72 -12.55 -17.86
CA ILE A 283 -2.01 -12.35 -19.13
C ILE A 283 -2.20 -13.55 -20.07
N TYR A 284 -2.05 -14.77 -19.56
CA TYR A 284 -2.28 -15.99 -20.36
C TYR A 284 -3.72 -16.07 -20.90
N HIS A 285 -4.71 -15.58 -20.15
CA HIS A 285 -6.12 -15.74 -20.48
C HIS A 285 -6.79 -14.52 -21.13
N SER A 286 -6.16 -13.34 -21.12
CA SER A 286 -6.74 -12.10 -21.68
C SER A 286 -5.73 -11.38 -22.58
N THR A 287 -5.99 -11.37 -23.89
CA THR A 287 -5.11 -10.68 -24.88
C THR A 287 -5.07 -9.17 -24.62
N THR A 288 -6.18 -8.56 -24.25
CA THR A 288 -6.22 -7.12 -23.95
C THR A 288 -5.40 -6.80 -22.71
N PHE A 289 -5.46 -7.64 -21.66
CA PHE A 289 -4.66 -7.47 -20.45
C PHE A 289 -3.16 -7.66 -20.74
N ALA A 290 -2.79 -8.67 -21.54
CA ALA A 290 -1.41 -8.86 -21.99
C ALA A 290 -0.88 -7.65 -22.78
N LYS A 291 -1.70 -7.15 -23.72
CA LYS A 291 -1.35 -5.95 -24.51
C LYS A 291 -1.21 -4.72 -23.61
N TRP A 292 -2.14 -4.51 -22.69
CA TRP A 292 -2.09 -3.42 -21.73
C TRP A 292 -0.84 -3.49 -20.83
N TYR A 293 -0.43 -4.67 -20.38
CA TYR A 293 0.82 -4.82 -19.62
C TYR A 293 2.06 -4.54 -20.47
N SER A 294 2.06 -4.95 -21.74
CA SER A 294 3.21 -4.76 -22.66
C SER A 294 3.55 -3.29 -22.93
N THR A 295 2.59 -2.37 -22.74
CA THR A 295 2.79 -0.93 -23.01
C THR A 295 3.28 -0.16 -21.79
N ARG A 296 3.56 -0.83 -20.66
CA ARG A 296 3.92 -0.16 -19.40
C ARG A 296 5.37 -0.45 -19.00
N PRO A 297 6.32 0.47 -19.23
CA PRO A 297 7.74 0.28 -18.88
C PRO A 297 7.94 -0.05 -17.40
N LEU A 298 7.29 0.70 -16.51
CA LEU A 298 7.41 0.55 -15.06
C LEU A 298 6.85 -0.78 -14.51
N ALA A 299 5.93 -1.44 -15.22
CA ALA A 299 5.42 -2.76 -14.81
C ALA A 299 6.38 -3.90 -15.21
N LEU A 300 7.40 -3.58 -16.02
CA LEU A 300 8.42 -4.48 -16.54
C LEU A 300 9.81 -4.15 -15.96
N GLU A 301 9.86 -3.38 -14.88
CA GLU A 301 11.07 -3.09 -14.12
C GLU A 301 10.93 -3.75 -12.74
N GLY A 302 11.91 -4.57 -12.35
CA GLY A 302 11.91 -5.27 -11.05
C GLY A 302 12.11 -6.79 -11.15
N PRO A 303 12.18 -7.48 -9.98
CA PRO A 303 12.51 -8.91 -9.90
C PRO A 303 11.49 -9.81 -10.63
N ASP A 304 10.21 -9.40 -10.63
CA ASP A 304 9.11 -10.17 -11.22
C ASP A 304 8.95 -9.94 -12.74
N ALA A 305 9.63 -8.93 -13.28
CA ALA A 305 9.38 -8.44 -14.63
C ALA A 305 9.70 -9.48 -15.72
N ARG A 306 10.73 -10.31 -15.52
CA ARG A 306 11.10 -11.37 -16.46
C ARG A 306 9.94 -12.33 -16.69
N GLY A 307 9.31 -12.79 -15.61
CA GLY A 307 8.20 -13.73 -15.72
C GLY A 307 6.96 -13.10 -16.37
N ILE A 308 6.71 -11.82 -16.11
CA ILE A 308 5.63 -11.07 -16.78
C ILE A 308 5.91 -10.94 -18.29
N ARG A 309 7.13 -10.56 -18.70
CA ARG A 309 7.50 -10.49 -20.13
C ARG A 309 7.39 -11.85 -20.82
N THR A 310 7.84 -12.89 -20.15
CA THR A 310 7.70 -14.28 -20.62
C THR A 310 6.23 -14.64 -20.86
N ALA A 311 5.33 -14.32 -19.92
CA ALA A 311 3.90 -14.57 -20.08
C ALA A 311 3.26 -13.74 -21.22
N ILE A 312 3.71 -12.49 -21.41
CA ILE A 312 3.26 -11.64 -22.52
C ILE A 312 3.68 -12.25 -23.86
N ASN A 313 4.95 -12.66 -24.00
CA ASN A 313 5.45 -13.33 -25.19
C ASN A 313 4.66 -14.62 -25.47
N ALA A 314 4.38 -15.42 -24.43
CA ALA A 314 3.53 -16.61 -24.55
C ALA A 314 2.17 -16.26 -25.16
N ARG A 315 1.49 -15.26 -24.60
CA ARG A 315 0.16 -14.85 -25.04
C ARG A 315 0.16 -14.34 -26.48
N PHE A 316 1.18 -13.58 -26.88
CA PHE A 316 1.29 -13.08 -28.25
C PHE A 316 1.52 -14.22 -29.25
N VAL A 317 2.36 -15.20 -28.92
CA VAL A 317 2.53 -16.41 -29.73
C VAL A 317 1.20 -17.17 -29.90
N MET A 318 0.44 -17.36 -28.82
CA MET A 318 -0.92 -17.96 -28.88
C MET A 318 -1.89 -17.18 -29.76
N CYS A 319 -1.66 -15.88 -29.94
CA CYS A 319 -2.42 -15.01 -30.84
C CYS A 319 -1.83 -14.90 -32.25
N ASN A 320 -0.81 -15.71 -32.59
CA ASN A 320 -0.09 -15.68 -33.88
C ASN A 320 0.74 -14.41 -34.11
N ASP A 321 1.03 -13.65 -33.05
CA ASP A 321 1.92 -12.49 -33.09
C ASP A 321 3.31 -12.88 -32.58
N LEU A 322 4.26 -13.00 -33.52
CA LEU A 322 5.65 -13.38 -33.22
C LEU A 322 6.55 -12.16 -32.99
N THR A 323 6.05 -10.94 -33.17
CA THR A 323 6.91 -9.73 -33.24
C THR A 323 7.74 -9.50 -31.99
N SER A 324 7.18 -9.81 -30.81
CA SER A 324 7.85 -9.65 -29.52
C SER A 324 8.83 -10.80 -29.23
N VAL A 325 8.41 -12.05 -29.40
CA VAL A 325 9.20 -13.23 -29.02
C VAL A 325 10.47 -13.39 -29.87
N LEU A 326 10.42 -12.96 -31.15
CA LEU A 326 11.59 -13.00 -32.05
C LEU A 326 12.70 -12.03 -31.63
N LYS A 327 12.39 -11.02 -30.80
CA LYS A 327 13.34 -10.02 -30.29
C LYS A 327 13.66 -10.19 -28.81
N ALA A 328 12.94 -11.05 -28.11
CA ALA A 328 13.09 -11.27 -26.69
C ALA A 328 14.41 -12.01 -26.39
N PRO A 329 15.11 -11.71 -25.28
CA PRO A 329 16.27 -12.48 -24.85
C PRO A 329 15.87 -13.92 -24.46
N ASP A 330 16.83 -14.84 -24.45
CA ASP A 330 16.58 -16.26 -24.26
C ASP A 330 15.91 -16.57 -22.91
N GLU A 331 16.23 -15.79 -21.86
CA GLU A 331 15.63 -15.95 -20.53
C GLU A 331 14.16 -15.52 -20.46
N GLU A 332 13.62 -14.94 -21.53
CA GLU A 332 12.23 -14.48 -21.66
C GLU A 332 11.42 -15.30 -22.66
N LEU A 333 12.00 -16.39 -23.17
CA LEU A 333 11.32 -17.30 -24.06
C LEU A 333 10.29 -18.14 -23.29
N PRO A 334 9.02 -18.12 -23.71
CA PRO A 334 7.97 -18.82 -22.99
C PRO A 334 8.05 -20.31 -23.17
N TYR A 335 7.81 -21.04 -22.07
CA TYR A 335 7.67 -22.49 -22.11
C TYR A 335 6.28 -22.94 -22.61
N LEU A 336 5.22 -22.35 -22.05
CA LEU A 336 3.83 -22.69 -22.38
C LEU A 336 3.31 -21.75 -23.47
N ILE A 337 3.13 -22.24 -24.70
CA ILE A 337 2.67 -21.42 -25.83
C ILE A 337 1.35 -21.91 -26.47
N TRP A 338 0.66 -22.86 -25.83
CA TRP A 338 -0.51 -23.55 -26.42
C TRP A 338 -1.81 -23.48 -25.61
N TYR A 339 -1.80 -22.93 -24.40
CA TYR A 339 -2.98 -22.84 -23.52
C TYR A 339 -3.19 -21.40 -23.03
N PRO A 340 -4.41 -20.83 -23.09
CA PRO A 340 -5.70 -21.49 -23.33
C PRO A 340 -6.08 -21.69 -24.80
N HIS A 341 -5.27 -21.22 -25.74
CA HIS A 341 -5.51 -21.39 -27.17
C HIS A 341 -4.19 -21.66 -27.89
N SER A 342 -4.22 -22.56 -28.88
CA SER A 342 -3.02 -22.97 -29.62
C SER A 342 -2.78 -22.07 -30.84
N PRO A 343 -1.52 -21.68 -31.14
CA PRO A 343 -1.18 -20.96 -32.36
C PRO A 343 -1.50 -21.76 -33.62
N LYS A 344 -1.64 -21.06 -34.75
CA LYS A 344 -1.78 -21.65 -36.08
C LYS A 344 -0.48 -22.34 -36.49
N ARG A 345 -0.62 -23.39 -37.31
CA ARG A 345 0.49 -24.16 -37.86
C ARG A 345 1.55 -23.29 -38.56
N ASP A 346 1.12 -22.30 -39.34
CA ASP A 346 2.04 -21.43 -40.07
C ASP A 346 2.89 -20.57 -39.11
N SER A 347 2.28 -20.06 -38.04
CA SER A 347 3.00 -19.32 -37.00
C SER A 347 3.97 -20.20 -36.21
N LEU A 348 3.62 -21.47 -35.96
CA LEU A 348 4.54 -22.43 -35.33
C LEU A 348 5.73 -22.76 -36.23
N LYS A 349 5.48 -22.92 -37.54
CA LYS A 349 6.55 -23.15 -38.54
C LYS A 349 7.48 -21.94 -38.61
N GLU A 350 6.93 -20.74 -38.73
CA GLU A 350 7.71 -19.51 -38.75
C GLU A 350 8.50 -19.32 -37.45
N LEU A 351 7.89 -19.62 -36.29
CA LEU A 351 8.56 -19.54 -35.00
C LEU A 351 9.74 -20.51 -34.90
N ALA A 352 9.58 -21.77 -35.36
CA ALA A 352 10.66 -22.74 -35.37
C ALA A 352 11.81 -22.35 -36.32
N GLU A 353 11.49 -21.75 -37.47
CA GLU A 353 12.47 -21.28 -38.45
C GLU A 353 13.24 -20.05 -37.96
N LYS A 354 12.55 -19.08 -37.34
CA LYS A 354 13.13 -17.78 -36.95
C LYS A 354 13.64 -17.72 -35.51
N ARG A 355 13.20 -18.64 -34.63
CA ARG A 355 13.63 -18.74 -33.22
C ARG A 355 13.90 -20.21 -32.84
N PRO A 356 15.00 -20.82 -33.34
CA PRO A 356 15.29 -22.24 -33.15
C PRO A 356 15.35 -22.68 -31.68
N GLU A 357 15.65 -21.77 -30.75
CA GLU A 357 15.66 -22.02 -29.30
C GLU A 357 14.30 -22.50 -28.76
N MET A 358 13.21 -22.21 -29.50
CA MET A 358 11.84 -22.59 -29.12
C MET A 358 11.35 -23.89 -29.77
N ILE A 359 12.21 -24.64 -30.47
CA ILE A 359 11.78 -25.83 -31.23
C ILE A 359 11.10 -26.90 -30.35
N HIS A 360 11.54 -27.06 -29.10
CA HIS A 360 10.93 -28.02 -28.17
C HIS A 360 9.52 -27.59 -27.73
N GLN A 361 9.31 -26.29 -27.54
CA GLN A 361 8.04 -25.70 -27.18
C GLN A 361 7.06 -25.78 -28.34
N VAL A 362 7.55 -25.53 -29.57
CA VAL A 362 6.78 -25.75 -30.81
C VAL A 362 6.39 -27.21 -30.94
N ALA A 363 7.33 -28.15 -30.80
CA ALA A 363 7.05 -29.58 -30.89
C ALA A 363 5.98 -30.04 -29.88
N ARG A 364 6.04 -29.54 -28.65
CA ARG A 364 5.02 -29.83 -27.62
C ARG A 364 3.65 -29.26 -27.93
N THR A 365 3.59 -28.13 -28.61
CA THR A 365 2.34 -27.48 -29.01
C THR A 365 1.62 -28.25 -30.12
N CYS A 366 2.35 -29.09 -30.87
CA CYS A 366 1.81 -29.92 -31.94
C CYS A 366 1.22 -31.27 -31.47
N ILE A 367 1.42 -31.64 -30.20
CA ILE A 367 0.83 -32.84 -29.56
C ILE A 367 -0.51 -32.45 -28.95
#